data_AF-A0A2U3RN72-F1
#
_entry.id   AF-A0A2U3RN72-F1
#
_cell.length_a   1.000
_cell.length_b   1.000
_cell.length_c   1.000
_cell.angle_alpha   90.00
_cell.angle_beta   90.00
_cell.angle_gamma   90.00
#
_symmetry.space_group_name_H-M   'P 1'
#
loop_
_entity.id
_entity.type
_entity.pdbx_description
1 polymer ?
#
loop_
_entity_poly.entity_id
_entity_poly.type
_entity_poly.pdbx_seq_one_letter_code
_entity_poly.pdbx_strand_id
1 'polypeptide(L)'
;MSCMLVIAFDSNFRPYVIKLLIDGAHNFSIKTYIIWATVYLSSQMISVISAAAFDWLGTLYHTSYRERIAHRYLEQLSKYEYNFFQETLAGTLTAKVTDAFNSIPMVVFITMNMFLQFVFLIIIASIIFIKTSYLLGIIMLVWIAAFMTLTRRHIKNSTDYNKEYAQCRPKIFGFLTDYFTNILNVWFFSEVKNEKNRLRVITQDFIEKSLKFGIFLRQYYFSYGTLVTCYVALIFVILGYLSLQNEITPGDFAVIFMINYKIAEKLSEISYKLIEFTQQLAIATNAITLLNKQPKNDSKTNFIYKEGTIVFSGIDFAYIGTKEKILENFNLTIAAKQKVGLVGVSGSGKSTIINLITRLEEPNSSSVLIDNQNIANVSMESLRKHISIVSQSAIRSRACRLKRTHNLAILFIDYL
;
A
#
# COMPACT_ATOMS: atom_id res chain seq x y z
N MET A 1 2.03 0.48 21.86
CA MET A 1 3.26 1.11 22.40
C MET A 1 3.68 0.49 23.74
N SER A 2 2.80 0.39 24.73
CA SER A 2 3.09 -0.27 26.03
C SER A 2 3.64 -1.70 25.90
N CYS A 3 3.01 -2.56 25.10
CA CYS A 3 3.48 -3.94 24.89
C CYS A 3 4.90 -4.01 24.31
N MET A 4 5.26 -3.08 23.42
CA MET A 4 6.60 -3.03 22.83
C MET A 4 7.67 -2.60 23.83
N LEU A 5 7.33 -1.68 24.73
CA LEU A 5 8.23 -1.28 25.80
C LEU A 5 8.55 -2.45 26.72
N VAL A 6 7.55 -3.26 27.05
CA VAL A 6 7.73 -4.47 27.85
C VAL A 6 8.65 -5.46 27.15
N ILE A 7 8.45 -5.70 25.85
CA ILE A 7 9.31 -6.59 25.05
C ILE A 7 10.75 -6.07 24.99
N ALA A 8 10.94 -4.76 24.73
CA ALA A 8 12.27 -4.15 24.67
C ALA A 8 12.97 -4.16 26.03
N PHE A 9 12.25 -3.95 27.12
CA PHE A 9 12.79 -4.06 28.48
C PHE A 9 13.20 -5.50 28.80
N ASP A 10 12.29 -6.47 28.62
CA ASP A 10 12.54 -7.90 28.84
C ASP A 10 13.76 -8.39 28.04
N SER A 11 13.94 -7.82 26.85
CA SER A 11 15.03 -8.17 25.95
C SER A 11 16.43 -7.91 26.53
N ASN A 12 16.56 -6.93 27.43
CA ASN A 12 17.78 -6.58 28.17
C ASN A 12 17.79 -7.14 29.60
N PHE A 13 16.61 -7.24 30.22
CA PHE A 13 16.45 -7.74 31.58
C PHE A 13 16.86 -9.21 31.72
N ARG A 14 16.51 -10.08 30.76
CA ARG A 14 16.85 -11.50 30.80
C ARG A 14 18.37 -11.76 30.82
N PRO A 15 19.17 -11.18 29.91
CA PRO A 15 20.63 -11.22 30.03
C PRO A 15 21.12 -10.77 31.41
N TYR A 16 20.57 -9.69 31.96
CA TYR A 16 20.94 -9.21 33.30
C TYR A 16 20.60 -10.20 34.42
N VAL A 17 19.47 -10.91 34.37
CA VAL A 17 19.18 -11.99 35.33
C VAL A 17 20.19 -13.13 35.21
N ILE A 18 20.60 -13.48 33.99
CA ILE A 18 21.65 -14.47 33.76
C ILE A 18 22.99 -14.00 34.35
N LYS A 19 23.30 -12.69 34.29
CA LYS A 19 24.44 -12.10 35.00
C LYS A 19 24.47 -12.53 36.46
N LEU A 20 23.37 -12.26 37.16
CA LEU A 20 23.27 -12.43 38.61
C LEU A 20 23.37 -13.90 38.99
N LEU A 21 22.83 -14.79 38.15
CA LEU A 21 22.95 -16.23 38.32
C LEU A 21 24.39 -16.73 38.13
N ILE A 22 25.12 -16.18 37.16
CA ILE A 22 26.53 -16.53 36.92
C ILE A 22 27.42 -16.00 38.06
N ASP A 23 27.29 -14.72 38.41
CA ASP A 23 28.11 -14.08 39.45
C ASP A 23 27.84 -14.67 40.84
N GLY A 24 26.59 -15.06 41.10
CA GLY A 24 26.18 -15.69 42.35
C GLY A 24 26.45 -17.20 42.41
N ALA A 25 27.01 -17.81 41.37
CA ALA A 25 26.92 -19.26 41.22
C ALA A 25 27.58 -20.08 42.34
N HIS A 26 28.65 -19.55 42.91
CA HIS A 26 29.35 -20.18 44.03
C HIS A 26 28.80 -19.80 45.41
N ASN A 27 27.96 -18.76 45.50
CA ASN A 27 27.49 -18.16 46.75
C ASN A 27 25.98 -18.36 47.00
N PHE A 28 25.22 -18.79 46.00
CA PHE A 28 23.77 -18.89 46.08
C PHE A 28 23.29 -20.24 46.64
N SER A 29 22.35 -20.16 47.58
CA SER A 29 21.57 -21.33 48.00
C SER A 29 20.61 -21.77 46.90
N ILE A 30 20.15 -23.02 46.94
CA ILE A 30 19.17 -23.53 45.97
C ILE A 30 17.86 -22.73 45.98
N LYS A 31 17.47 -22.16 47.12
CA LYS A 31 16.30 -21.28 47.24
C LYS A 31 16.48 -20.00 46.41
N THR A 32 17.68 -19.41 46.43
CA THR A 32 18.01 -18.20 45.65
C THR A 32 17.96 -18.49 44.15
N TYR A 33 18.44 -19.65 43.72
CA TYR A 33 18.31 -20.11 42.33
C TYR A 33 16.87 -20.28 41.89
N ILE A 34 16.02 -20.89 42.72
CA ILE A 34 14.60 -21.05 42.44
C ILE A 34 13.93 -19.67 42.28
N ILE A 35 14.24 -18.71 43.15
CA ILE A 35 13.70 -17.34 43.05
C ILE A 35 14.09 -16.72 41.70
N TRP A 36 15.37 -16.69 41.33
CA TRP A 36 15.79 -16.10 40.05
C TRP A 36 15.26 -16.86 38.83
N ALA A 37 15.13 -18.18 38.90
CA ALA A 37 14.49 -18.98 37.86
C ALA A 37 13.01 -18.62 37.70
N THR A 38 12.27 -18.46 38.81
CA THR A 38 10.87 -18.01 38.77
C THR A 38 10.74 -16.60 38.22
N VAL A 39 11.65 -15.68 38.57
CA VAL A 39 11.71 -14.32 38.01
C VAL A 39 11.95 -14.38 36.49
N TYR A 40 12.91 -15.19 36.03
CA TYR A 40 13.21 -15.36 34.61
C TYR A 40 11.99 -15.92 33.84
N LEU A 41 11.37 -16.98 34.35
CA LEU A 41 10.19 -17.60 33.72
C LEU A 41 8.99 -16.64 33.72
N SER A 42 8.77 -15.89 34.80
CA SER A 42 7.70 -14.89 34.86
C SER A 42 7.91 -13.76 33.85
N SER A 43 9.14 -13.26 33.70
CA SER A 43 9.50 -12.28 32.68
C SER A 43 9.25 -12.80 31.27
N GLN A 44 9.63 -14.06 31.00
CA GLN A 44 9.38 -14.70 29.72
C GLN A 44 7.87 -14.81 29.42
N MET A 45 7.06 -15.23 30.40
CA MET A 45 5.60 -15.29 30.23
C MET A 45 5.00 -13.90 29.98
N ILE A 46 5.45 -12.87 30.70
CA ILE A 46 5.03 -11.47 30.48
C ILE A 46 5.38 -11.02 29.05
N SER A 47 6.58 -11.35 28.55
CA SER A 47 6.97 -11.03 27.18
C SER A 47 6.13 -11.77 26.15
N VAL A 48 5.78 -13.05 26.38
CA VAL A 48 4.92 -13.84 25.47
C VAL A 48 3.51 -13.26 25.43
N ILE A 49 2.92 -12.95 26.59
CA ILE A 49 1.60 -12.32 26.68
C ILE A 49 1.61 -10.94 26.01
N SER A 50 2.67 -10.15 26.22
CA SER A 50 2.82 -8.83 25.60
C SER A 50 2.94 -8.92 24.08
N ALA A 51 3.68 -9.92 23.56
CA ALA A 51 3.78 -10.16 22.12
C ALA A 51 2.44 -10.61 21.53
N ALA A 52 1.75 -11.57 22.17
CA ALA A 52 0.44 -12.03 21.73
C ALA A 52 -0.61 -10.91 21.76
N ALA A 53 -0.63 -10.10 22.82
CA ALA A 53 -1.51 -8.93 22.92
C ALA A 53 -1.19 -7.89 21.84
N PHE A 54 0.11 -7.67 21.56
CA PHE A 54 0.55 -6.77 20.52
C PHE A 54 0.08 -7.24 19.12
N ASP A 55 0.27 -8.51 18.78
CA ASP A 55 -0.15 -9.08 17.49
C ASP A 55 -1.67 -9.09 17.35
N TRP A 56 -2.40 -9.39 18.43
CA TRP A 56 -3.86 -9.33 18.47
C TRP A 56 -4.38 -7.91 18.23
N LEU A 57 -3.84 -6.92 18.95
CA LEU A 57 -4.17 -5.52 18.73
C LEU A 57 -3.82 -5.10 17.31
N GLY A 58 -2.65 -5.50 16.81
CA GLY A 58 -2.23 -5.29 15.42
C GLY A 58 -3.27 -5.79 14.44
N THR A 59 -3.77 -7.01 14.61
CA THR A 59 -4.80 -7.63 13.75
C THR A 59 -6.11 -6.84 13.74
N LEU A 60 -6.56 -6.38 14.91
CA LEU A 60 -7.75 -5.52 15.03
C LEU A 60 -7.56 -4.20 14.29
N TYR A 61 -6.44 -3.50 14.57
CA TYR A 61 -6.14 -2.23 13.93
C TYR A 61 -5.98 -2.37 12.41
N HIS A 62 -5.25 -3.37 11.94
CA HIS A 62 -5.03 -3.63 10.51
C HIS A 62 -6.34 -3.77 9.73
N THR A 63 -7.29 -4.51 10.31
CA THR A 63 -8.60 -4.74 9.71
C THR A 63 -9.42 -3.45 9.65
N SER A 64 -9.47 -2.68 10.74
CA SER A 64 -10.17 -1.39 10.76
C SER A 64 -9.53 -0.33 9.84
N TYR A 65 -8.20 -0.29 9.73
CA TYR A 65 -7.53 0.63 8.80
C TYR A 65 -7.90 0.33 7.34
N ARG A 66 -7.94 -0.94 6.98
CA ARG A 66 -8.34 -1.41 5.65
C ARG A 66 -9.76 -0.98 5.29
N GLU A 67 -10.70 -1.15 6.21
CA GLU A 67 -12.09 -0.73 6.05
C GLU A 67 -12.19 0.80 5.87
N ARG A 68 -11.53 1.59 6.71
CA ARG A 68 -11.47 3.06 6.56
C ARG A 68 -10.85 3.51 5.24
N ILE A 69 -9.79 2.86 4.78
CA ILE A 69 -9.16 3.15 3.48
C ILE A 69 -10.17 2.89 2.37
N ALA A 70 -10.82 1.73 2.34
CA ALA A 70 -11.82 1.41 1.33
C ALA A 70 -12.97 2.43 1.31
N HIS A 71 -13.49 2.81 2.48
CA HIS A 71 -14.53 3.83 2.60
C HIS A 71 -14.08 5.20 2.09
N ARG A 72 -12.87 5.66 2.45
CA ARG A 72 -12.33 6.94 1.96
C ARG A 72 -12.12 6.95 0.45
N TYR A 73 -11.62 5.87 -0.13
CA TYR A 73 -11.48 5.77 -1.59
C TYR A 73 -12.84 5.79 -2.28
N LEU A 74 -13.84 5.06 -1.76
CA LEU A 74 -15.18 5.06 -2.31
C LEU A 74 -15.80 6.46 -2.25
N GLU A 75 -15.73 7.12 -1.10
CA GLU A 75 -16.26 8.47 -0.89
C GLU A 75 -15.59 9.48 -1.84
N GLN A 76 -14.26 9.43 -1.96
CA GLN A 76 -13.52 10.34 -2.83
C GLN A 76 -13.79 10.05 -4.32
N LEU A 77 -13.78 8.79 -4.74
CA LEU A 77 -14.08 8.38 -6.11
C LEU A 77 -15.51 8.77 -6.53
N SER A 78 -16.48 8.68 -5.61
CA SER A 78 -17.87 9.04 -5.88
C SER A 78 -18.07 10.51 -6.25
N LYS A 79 -17.10 11.38 -5.92
CA LYS A 79 -17.14 12.83 -6.20
C LYS A 79 -16.54 13.18 -7.57
N TYR A 80 -15.90 12.24 -8.27
CA TYR A 80 -15.32 12.50 -9.59
C TYR A 80 -16.38 12.53 -10.70
N GLU A 81 -16.14 13.35 -11.72
CA GLU A 81 -16.95 13.41 -12.94
C GLU A 81 -16.84 12.12 -13.75
N TYR A 82 -17.85 11.81 -14.56
CA TYR A 82 -17.87 10.60 -15.39
C TYR A 82 -16.68 10.51 -16.35
N ASN A 83 -16.23 11.65 -16.87
CA ASN A 83 -15.10 11.74 -17.81
C ASN A 83 -13.81 11.20 -17.21
N PHE A 84 -13.61 11.38 -15.90
CA PHE A 84 -12.48 10.77 -15.19
C PHE A 84 -12.50 9.24 -15.33
N PHE A 85 -13.66 8.59 -15.24
CA PHE A 85 -13.83 7.15 -15.37
C PHE A 85 -13.75 6.64 -16.82
N GLN A 86 -13.94 7.50 -17.82
CA GLN A 86 -13.68 7.16 -19.22
C GLN A 86 -12.18 7.22 -19.54
N GLU A 87 -11.48 8.24 -19.04
CA GLU A 87 -10.03 8.40 -19.24
C GLU A 87 -9.20 7.40 -18.41
N THR A 88 -9.70 7.01 -17.23
CA THR A 88 -9.03 6.00 -16.39
C THR A 88 -9.70 4.64 -16.47
N LEU A 89 -8.95 3.65 -16.94
CA LEU A 89 -9.35 2.25 -16.93
C LEU A 89 -9.77 1.82 -15.51
N ALA A 90 -10.97 1.22 -15.39
CA ALA A 90 -11.50 0.73 -14.12
C ALA A 90 -10.54 -0.24 -13.42
N GLY A 91 -9.77 -1.03 -14.19
CA GLY A 91 -8.71 -1.90 -13.67
C GLY A 91 -7.60 -1.14 -12.95
N THR A 92 -7.19 0.02 -13.48
CA THR A 92 -6.15 0.87 -12.87
C THR A 92 -6.63 1.50 -11.55
N LEU A 93 -7.90 1.94 -11.50
CA LEU A 93 -8.49 2.45 -10.26
C LEU A 93 -8.59 1.36 -9.20
N THR A 94 -9.01 0.16 -9.60
CA THR A 94 -9.10 -1.01 -8.71
C THR A 94 -7.72 -1.41 -8.18
N ALA A 95 -6.69 -1.39 -9.03
CA ALA A 95 -5.32 -1.64 -8.63
C ALA A 95 -4.85 -0.60 -7.59
N LYS A 96 -5.07 0.71 -7.82
CA LYS A 96 -4.71 1.75 -6.85
C LYS A 96 -5.39 1.58 -5.50
N VAL A 97 -6.68 1.23 -5.47
CA VAL A 97 -7.41 0.97 -4.22
C VAL A 97 -6.81 -0.25 -3.51
N THR A 98 -6.52 -1.32 -4.27
CA THR A 98 -5.91 -2.55 -3.75
C THR A 98 -4.53 -2.30 -3.17
N ASP A 99 -3.72 -1.50 -3.85
CA ASP A 99 -2.40 -1.07 -3.42
C ASP A 99 -2.48 -0.28 -2.10
N ALA A 100 -3.38 0.70 -1.99
CA ALA A 100 -3.58 1.43 -0.74
C ALA A 100 -4.04 0.52 0.40
N PHE A 101 -5.01 -0.37 0.12
CA PHE A 101 -5.59 -1.30 1.07
C PHE A 101 -4.55 -2.26 1.67
N ASN A 102 -3.55 -2.67 0.88
CA ASN A 102 -2.52 -3.60 1.32
C ASN A 102 -1.26 -2.90 1.86
N SER A 103 -0.77 -1.86 1.18
CA SER A 103 0.54 -1.28 1.46
C SER A 103 0.53 -0.25 2.60
N ILE A 104 -0.52 0.56 2.76
CA ILE A 104 -0.57 1.56 3.84
C ILE A 104 -0.50 0.90 5.23
N PRO A 105 -1.31 -0.14 5.54
CA PRO A 105 -1.22 -0.80 6.83
C PRO A 105 0.15 -1.46 7.04
N MET A 106 0.76 -2.03 5.99
CA MET A 106 2.10 -2.63 6.08
C MET A 106 3.18 -1.61 6.43
N VAL A 107 3.16 -0.42 5.83
CA VAL A 107 4.08 0.68 6.17
C VAL A 107 3.97 1.02 7.67
N VAL A 108 2.75 1.18 8.17
CA VAL A 108 2.50 1.51 9.58
C VAL A 108 3.03 0.40 10.49
N PHE A 109 2.77 -0.86 10.16
CA PHE A 109 3.23 -2.01 10.93
C PHE A 109 4.75 -2.14 10.99
N ILE A 110 5.42 -2.04 9.84
CA ILE A 110 6.89 -2.08 9.79
C ILE A 110 7.47 -0.93 10.63
N THR A 111 6.90 0.28 10.50
CA THR A 111 7.37 1.45 11.28
C THR A 111 7.24 1.22 12.79
N MET A 112 6.06 0.76 13.23
CA MET A 112 5.77 0.53 14.64
C MET A 112 6.66 -0.58 15.21
N ASN A 113 6.75 -1.73 14.55
CA ASN A 113 7.48 -2.90 15.06
C ASN A 113 8.99 -2.70 15.10
N MET A 114 9.52 -2.09 14.05
CA MET A 114 10.96 -2.12 13.81
C MET A 114 11.69 -1.00 14.57
N PHE A 115 11.22 0.24 14.48
CA PHE A 115 11.97 1.38 15.01
C PHE A 115 11.80 1.56 16.51
N LEU A 116 10.59 1.41 17.04
CA LEU A 116 10.35 1.64 18.47
C LEU A 116 11.13 0.66 19.34
N GLN A 117 11.00 -0.65 19.07
CA GLN A 117 11.70 -1.68 19.86
C GLN A 117 13.22 -1.52 19.80
N PHE A 118 13.75 -1.17 18.62
CA PHE A 118 15.19 -1.02 18.42
C PHE A 118 15.79 0.18 19.16
N VAL A 119 15.09 1.32 19.17
CA VAL A 119 15.52 2.51 19.91
C VAL A 119 15.62 2.20 21.41
N PHE A 120 14.61 1.54 21.99
CA PHE A 120 14.65 1.18 23.41
C PHE A 120 15.73 0.14 23.73
N LEU A 121 15.95 -0.84 22.83
CA LEU A 121 17.04 -1.81 22.97
C LEU A 121 18.40 -1.11 23.07
N ILE A 122 18.71 -0.17 22.16
CA ILE A 122 19.98 0.56 22.16
C ILE A 122 20.14 1.41 23.42
N ILE A 123 19.09 2.11 23.86
CA ILE A 123 19.16 2.98 25.04
C ILE A 123 19.52 2.16 26.27
N ILE A 124 18.80 1.05 26.52
CA ILE A 124 19.04 0.21 27.70
C ILE A 124 20.42 -0.48 27.60
N ALA A 125 20.79 -0.99 26.43
CA ALA A 125 22.10 -1.60 26.21
C ALA A 125 23.24 -0.60 26.46
N SER A 126 23.11 0.64 25.98
CA SER A 126 24.10 1.70 26.20
C SER A 126 24.29 2.01 27.68
N ILE A 127 23.20 2.06 28.46
CA ILE A 127 23.26 2.28 29.91
C ILE A 127 24.00 1.12 30.60
N ILE A 128 23.72 -0.13 30.22
CA ILE A 128 24.41 -1.31 30.77
C ILE A 128 25.90 -1.26 30.41
N PHE A 129 26.23 -0.95 29.16
CA PHE A 129 27.61 -0.98 28.69
C PHE A 129 28.44 0.13 29.32
N ILE A 130 27.92 1.35 29.42
CA ILE A 130 28.62 2.48 30.07
C ILE A 130 28.88 2.18 31.55
N LYS A 131 27.96 1.48 32.23
CA LYS A 131 28.16 1.05 33.63
C LYS A 131 29.27 0.02 33.79
N THR A 132 29.50 -0.86 32.81
CA THR A 132 30.60 -1.84 32.85
C THR A 132 31.91 -1.23 32.34
N SER A 133 31.90 -0.57 31.18
CA SER A 133 33.04 0.18 30.63
C SER A 133 32.57 1.14 29.53
N TYR A 134 32.91 2.43 29.64
CA TYR A 134 32.54 3.43 28.63
C TYR A 134 33.07 3.10 27.22
N LEU A 135 34.20 2.39 27.13
CA LEU A 135 34.81 1.99 25.87
C LEU A 135 33.88 1.06 25.06
N LEU A 136 33.22 0.09 25.73
CA LEU A 136 32.29 -0.84 25.10
C LEU A 136 31.07 -0.11 24.51
N GLY A 137 30.55 0.89 25.22
CA GLY A 137 29.44 1.72 24.75
C GLY A 137 29.81 2.50 23.49
N ILE A 138 30.99 3.12 23.46
CA ILE A 138 31.49 3.86 22.28
C ILE A 138 31.66 2.92 21.08
N ILE A 139 32.30 1.77 21.28
CA ILE A 139 32.53 0.78 20.22
C ILE A 139 31.22 0.28 19.62
N MET A 140 30.22 0.00 20.46
CA MET A 140 28.89 -0.39 20.01
C MET A 140 28.26 0.71 19.15
N LEU A 141 28.31 1.97 19.57
CA LEU A 141 27.75 3.09 18.80
C LEU A 141 28.47 3.30 17.46
N VAL A 142 29.81 3.21 17.45
CA VAL A 142 30.62 3.29 16.22
C VAL A 142 30.26 2.15 15.26
N TRP A 143 30.08 0.93 15.79
CA TRP A 143 29.67 -0.21 14.99
C TRP A 143 28.26 -0.07 14.43
N ILE A 144 27.29 0.40 15.23
CA ILE A 144 25.93 0.72 14.76
C ILE A 144 25.99 1.78 13.65
N ALA A 145 26.82 2.82 13.80
CA ALA A 145 26.98 3.86 12.78
C ALA A 145 27.62 3.32 11.48
N ALA A 146 28.65 2.47 11.60
CA ALA A 146 29.28 1.79 10.46
C ALA A 146 28.27 0.90 9.74
N PHE A 147 27.48 0.13 10.50
CA PHE A 147 26.40 -0.70 9.96
C PHE A 147 25.35 0.13 9.23
N MET A 148 24.81 1.18 9.86
CA MET A 148 23.82 2.07 9.23
C MET A 148 24.34 2.70 7.94
N THR A 149 25.63 3.05 7.89
CA THR A 149 26.28 3.60 6.69
C THR A 149 26.38 2.56 5.58
N LEU A 150 26.77 1.32 5.92
CA LEU A 150 26.78 0.18 5.00
C LEU A 150 25.37 -0.06 4.44
N THR A 151 24.38 -0.25 5.30
CA THR A 151 22.99 -0.51 4.91
C THR A 151 22.43 0.61 4.02
N ARG A 152 22.66 1.89 4.36
CA ARG A 152 22.20 3.03 3.55
C ARG A 152 22.78 3.02 2.14
N ARG A 153 24.08 2.72 1.99
CA ARG A 153 24.73 2.62 0.68
C ARG A 153 24.13 1.49 -0.15
N HIS A 154 23.84 0.35 0.48
CA HIS A 154 23.28 -0.81 -0.21
C HIS A 154 21.80 -0.66 -0.57
N ILE A 155 20.99 0.02 0.25
CA ILE A 155 19.55 0.21 -0.01
C ILE A 155 19.30 0.85 -1.37
N LYS A 156 20.03 1.93 -1.72
CA LYS A 156 19.83 2.63 -3.00
C LYS A 156 20.04 1.70 -4.20
N ASN A 157 21.14 0.97 -4.22
CA ASN A 157 21.44 0.05 -5.31
C ASN A 157 20.50 -1.17 -5.28
N SER A 158 20.10 -1.63 -4.08
CA SER A 158 19.12 -2.71 -3.92
C SER A 158 17.78 -2.35 -4.53
N THR A 159 17.29 -1.12 -4.30
CA THR A 159 16.01 -0.66 -4.86
C THR A 159 16.04 -0.60 -6.37
N ASP A 160 17.17 -0.21 -6.98
CA ASP A 160 17.31 -0.11 -8.43
C ASP A 160 17.32 -1.51 -9.08
N TYR A 161 18.15 -2.44 -8.59
CA TYR A 161 18.17 -3.82 -9.10
C TYR A 161 16.85 -4.55 -8.86
N ASN A 162 16.21 -4.34 -7.71
CA ASN A 162 14.90 -4.91 -7.43
C ASN A 162 13.84 -4.35 -8.38
N LYS A 163 13.91 -3.06 -8.74
CA LYS A 163 12.97 -2.45 -9.69
C LYS A 163 13.12 -3.05 -11.08
N GLU A 164 14.35 -3.21 -11.58
CA GLU A 164 14.61 -3.90 -12.86
C GLU A 164 14.07 -5.33 -12.84
N TYR A 165 14.33 -6.09 -11.77
CA TYR A 165 13.84 -7.44 -11.57
C TYR A 165 12.29 -7.49 -11.50
N ALA A 166 11.66 -6.58 -10.77
CA ALA A 166 10.21 -6.51 -10.61
C ALA A 166 9.50 -6.18 -11.94
N GLN A 167 10.11 -5.35 -12.79
CA GLN A 167 9.57 -5.00 -14.11
C GLN A 167 9.53 -6.17 -15.11
N CYS A 168 10.29 -7.25 -14.88
CA CYS A 168 10.23 -8.45 -15.72
C CYS A 168 9.01 -9.32 -15.43
N ARG A 169 8.45 -9.25 -14.21
CA ARG A 169 7.29 -10.09 -13.82
C ARG A 169 6.04 -9.79 -14.68
N PRO A 170 5.62 -8.53 -14.89
CA PRO A 170 4.48 -8.23 -15.75
C PRO A 170 4.63 -8.75 -17.18
N LYS A 171 5.85 -8.79 -17.75
CA LYS A 171 6.08 -9.33 -19.10
C LYS A 171 5.74 -10.82 -19.19
N ILE A 172 6.14 -11.59 -18.18
CA ILE A 172 5.86 -13.03 -18.10
C ILE A 172 4.36 -13.27 -17.90
N PHE A 173 3.73 -12.57 -16.95
CA PHE A 173 2.29 -12.72 -16.71
C PHE A 173 1.44 -12.22 -17.87
N GLY A 174 1.86 -11.15 -18.56
CA GLY A 174 1.22 -10.67 -19.78
C GLY A 174 1.24 -11.73 -20.87
N PHE A 175 2.40 -12.35 -21.11
CA PHE A 175 2.53 -13.46 -22.04
C PHE A 175 1.64 -14.66 -21.66
N LEU A 176 1.65 -15.08 -20.38
CA LEU A 176 0.82 -16.21 -19.93
C LEU A 176 -0.68 -15.91 -20.08
N THR A 177 -1.09 -14.69 -19.78
CA THR A 177 -2.49 -14.26 -19.93
C THR A 177 -2.91 -14.30 -21.39
N ASP A 178 -2.07 -13.78 -22.29
CA ASP A 178 -2.29 -13.83 -23.74
C ASP A 178 -2.35 -15.28 -24.25
N TYR A 179 -1.38 -16.12 -23.86
CA TYR A 179 -1.32 -17.54 -24.19
C TYR A 179 -2.58 -18.30 -23.76
N PHE A 180 -3.05 -18.09 -22.52
CA PHE A 180 -4.26 -18.75 -22.03
C PHE A 180 -5.55 -18.22 -22.66
N THR A 181 -5.62 -16.91 -22.91
CA THR A 181 -6.76 -16.29 -23.60
C THR A 181 -6.87 -16.80 -25.04
N ASN A 182 -5.73 -17.04 -25.69
CA ASN A 182 -5.63 -17.47 -27.08
C ASN A 182 -5.25 -18.96 -27.25
N ILE A 183 -5.46 -19.79 -26.21
CA ILE A 183 -5.00 -21.18 -26.19
C ILE A 183 -5.55 -22.02 -27.36
N LEU A 184 -6.81 -21.77 -27.74
CA LEU A 184 -7.45 -22.46 -28.86
C LEU A 184 -6.74 -22.16 -30.19
N ASN A 185 -6.33 -20.91 -30.41
CA ASN A 185 -5.59 -20.52 -31.61
C ASN A 185 -4.23 -21.21 -31.64
N VAL A 186 -3.51 -21.25 -30.50
CA VAL A 186 -2.22 -21.95 -30.40
C VAL A 186 -2.36 -23.44 -30.74
N TRP A 187 -3.45 -24.09 -30.30
CA TRP A 187 -3.71 -25.50 -30.63
C TRP A 187 -4.09 -25.70 -32.10
N PHE A 188 -5.00 -24.89 -32.65
CA PHE A 188 -5.42 -25.01 -34.05
C PHE A 188 -4.26 -24.82 -35.04
N PHE A 189 -3.32 -23.93 -34.72
CA PHE A 189 -2.13 -23.71 -35.54
C PHE A 189 -0.92 -24.56 -35.13
N SER A 190 -1.04 -25.45 -34.13
CA SER A 190 0.05 -26.31 -33.63
C SER A 190 1.33 -25.54 -33.21
N GLU A 191 1.16 -24.33 -32.70
CA GLU A 191 2.24 -23.35 -32.42
C GLU A 191 2.87 -23.48 -31.02
N VAL A 192 2.52 -24.53 -30.26
CA VAL A 192 2.97 -24.72 -28.85
C VAL A 192 4.50 -24.67 -28.71
N LYS A 193 5.25 -25.24 -29.67
CA LYS A 193 6.72 -25.25 -29.63
C LYS A 193 7.31 -23.84 -29.79
N ASN A 194 6.73 -23.02 -30.67
CA ASN A 194 7.18 -21.66 -30.91
C ASN A 194 6.84 -20.74 -29.74
N GLU A 195 5.65 -20.87 -29.15
CA GLU A 195 5.26 -20.16 -27.94
C GLU A 195 6.17 -20.51 -26.74
N LYS A 196 6.58 -21.78 -26.61
CA LYS A 196 7.57 -22.20 -25.60
C LYS A 196 8.93 -21.52 -25.81
N ASN A 197 9.39 -21.40 -27.06
CA ASN A 197 10.63 -20.70 -27.38
C ASN A 197 10.53 -19.20 -27.08
N ARG A 198 9.39 -18.57 -27.41
CA ARG A 198 9.11 -17.17 -27.10
C ARG A 198 9.12 -16.91 -25.59
N LEU A 199 8.51 -17.78 -24.80
CA LEU A 199 8.58 -17.73 -23.33
C LEU A 199 10.01 -17.86 -22.82
N ARG A 200 10.83 -18.73 -23.42
CA ARG A 200 12.25 -18.89 -23.05
C ARG A 200 13.04 -17.60 -23.24
N VAL A 201 12.81 -16.85 -24.32
CA VAL A 201 13.45 -15.56 -24.56
C VAL A 201 12.99 -14.52 -23.53
N ILE A 202 11.69 -14.45 -23.25
CA ILE A 202 11.13 -13.51 -22.25
C ILE A 202 11.70 -13.81 -20.85
N THR A 203 11.85 -15.09 -20.51
CA THR A 203 12.36 -15.52 -19.20
C THR A 203 13.88 -15.36 -19.05
N GLN A 204 14.64 -15.26 -20.13
CA GLN A 204 16.08 -14.98 -20.05
C GLN A 204 16.38 -13.62 -19.39
N ASP A 205 15.67 -12.55 -19.79
CA ASP A 205 15.78 -11.21 -19.16
C ASP A 205 15.44 -11.26 -17.66
N PHE A 206 14.43 -12.07 -17.29
CA PHE A 206 14.08 -12.30 -15.89
C PHE A 206 15.20 -13.02 -15.12
N ILE A 207 15.79 -14.08 -15.70
CA ILE A 207 16.87 -14.83 -15.08
C ILE A 207 18.07 -13.90 -14.85
N GLU A 208 18.52 -13.17 -15.87
CA GLU A 208 19.68 -12.28 -15.78
C GLU A 208 19.52 -11.24 -14.66
N LYS A 209 18.39 -10.52 -14.64
CA LYS A 209 18.11 -9.51 -13.62
C LYS A 209 17.91 -10.11 -12.22
N SER A 210 17.29 -11.29 -12.13
CA SER A 210 17.14 -12.00 -10.85
C SER A 210 18.48 -12.44 -10.28
N LEU A 211 19.41 -12.89 -11.14
CA LEU A 211 20.75 -13.28 -10.73
C LEU A 211 21.56 -12.06 -10.30
N LYS A 212 21.49 -10.95 -11.06
CA LYS A 212 22.16 -9.69 -10.71
C LYS A 212 21.70 -9.18 -9.35
N PHE A 213 20.38 -9.14 -9.11
CA PHE A 213 19.82 -8.78 -7.80
C PHE A 213 20.24 -9.76 -6.69
N GLY A 214 20.19 -11.06 -6.96
CA GLY A 214 20.60 -12.09 -6.00
C GLY A 214 22.08 -12.05 -5.63
N ILE A 215 22.97 -11.81 -6.59
CA ILE A 215 24.41 -11.61 -6.36
C ILE A 215 24.64 -10.38 -5.49
N PHE A 216 23.96 -9.27 -5.80
CA PHE A 216 24.06 -8.05 -5.01
C PHE A 216 23.64 -8.26 -3.55
N LEU A 217 22.53 -8.97 -3.31
CA LEU A 217 22.10 -9.32 -1.95
C LEU A 217 23.12 -10.21 -1.23
N ARG A 218 23.70 -11.21 -1.92
CA ARG A 218 24.75 -12.06 -1.32
C ARG A 218 26.01 -11.28 -0.97
N GLN A 219 26.43 -10.36 -1.83
CA GLN A 219 27.56 -9.47 -1.54
C GLN A 219 27.29 -8.60 -0.31
N TYR A 220 26.07 -8.09 -0.17
CA TYR A 220 25.64 -7.38 1.04
C TYR A 220 25.73 -8.28 2.28
N TYR A 221 25.13 -9.47 2.26
CA TYR A 221 25.18 -10.39 3.40
C TYR A 221 26.61 -10.79 3.77
N PHE A 222 27.48 -10.98 2.79
CA PHE A 222 28.89 -11.23 3.05
C PHE A 222 29.55 -10.04 3.74
N SER A 223 29.41 -8.82 3.20
CA SER A 223 29.99 -7.61 3.81
C SER A 223 29.47 -7.34 5.22
N TYR A 224 28.17 -7.57 5.45
CA TYR A 224 27.55 -7.49 6.76
C TYR A 224 28.12 -8.55 7.72
N GLY A 225 28.18 -9.81 7.29
CA GLY A 225 28.71 -10.92 8.07
C GLY A 225 30.17 -10.67 8.48
N THR A 226 30.99 -10.15 7.57
CA THR A 226 32.37 -9.75 7.89
C THR A 226 32.40 -8.64 8.95
N LEU A 227 31.56 -7.61 8.81
CA LEU A 227 31.47 -6.50 9.77
C LEU A 227 31.07 -6.99 11.17
N VAL A 228 30.07 -7.88 11.27
CA VAL A 228 29.67 -8.52 12.54
C VAL A 228 30.80 -9.37 13.11
N THR A 229 31.47 -10.18 12.29
CA THR A 229 32.57 -11.03 12.75
C THR A 229 33.74 -10.20 13.31
N CYS A 230 34.14 -9.12 12.63
CA CYS A 230 35.16 -8.21 13.12
C CYS A 230 34.75 -7.56 14.45
N TYR A 231 33.47 -7.16 14.58
CA TYR A 231 32.93 -6.57 15.80
C TYR A 231 32.94 -7.55 16.98
N VAL A 232 32.46 -8.79 16.76
CA VAL A 232 32.45 -9.84 17.76
C VAL A 232 33.86 -10.19 18.19
N ALA A 233 34.81 -10.34 17.26
CA ALA A 233 36.21 -10.59 17.57
C ALA A 233 36.81 -9.45 18.42
N LEU A 234 36.53 -8.19 18.07
CA LEU A 234 37.00 -7.04 18.83
C LEU A 234 36.40 -6.99 20.25
N ILE A 235 35.10 -7.28 20.40
CA ILE A 235 34.47 -7.40 21.72
C ILE A 235 35.11 -8.52 22.54
N PHE A 236 35.39 -9.69 21.95
CA PHE A 236 36.04 -10.79 22.66
C PHE A 236 37.42 -10.40 23.20
N VAL A 237 38.22 -9.69 22.41
CA VAL A 237 39.55 -9.22 22.86
C VAL A 237 39.41 -8.24 24.03
N ILE A 238 38.49 -7.28 23.94
CA ILE A 238 38.29 -6.27 25.00
C ILE A 238 37.74 -6.91 26.27
N LEU A 239 36.71 -7.75 26.15
CA LEU A 239 36.15 -8.47 27.29
C LEU A 239 37.20 -9.39 27.93
N GLY A 240 38.01 -10.07 27.12
CA GLY A 240 39.12 -10.89 27.60
C GLY A 240 40.15 -10.05 28.37
N TYR A 241 40.53 -8.89 27.83
CA TYR A 241 41.44 -7.96 28.50
C TYR A 241 40.88 -7.46 29.84
N LEU A 242 39.64 -6.97 29.86
CA LEU A 242 38.98 -6.49 31.07
C LEU A 242 38.82 -7.60 32.12
N SER A 243 38.53 -8.83 31.68
CA SER A 243 38.42 -9.99 32.55
C SER A 243 39.76 -10.37 33.18
N LEU A 244 40.87 -10.27 32.43
CA LEU A 244 42.20 -10.53 32.97
C LEU A 244 42.64 -9.48 33.99
N GLN A 245 42.14 -8.24 33.88
CA GLN A 245 42.35 -7.18 34.87
C GLN A 245 41.42 -7.27 36.09
N ASN A 246 40.51 -8.27 36.12
CA ASN A 246 39.44 -8.38 37.11
C ASN A 246 38.53 -7.14 37.22
N GLU A 247 38.43 -6.34 36.16
CA GLU A 247 37.54 -5.16 36.11
C GLU A 247 36.09 -5.54 35.85
N ILE A 248 35.85 -6.73 35.30
CA ILE A 248 34.51 -7.25 35.00
C ILE A 248 34.31 -8.65 35.60
N THR A 249 33.07 -8.97 35.94
CA THR A 249 32.71 -10.32 36.40
C THR A 249 32.45 -11.27 35.22
N PRO A 250 32.48 -12.60 35.44
CA PRO A 250 32.06 -13.57 34.43
C PRO A 250 30.61 -13.34 33.95
N GLY A 251 29.73 -12.85 34.82
CA GLY A 251 28.38 -12.43 34.45
C GLY A 251 28.39 -11.21 33.53
N ASP A 252 29.20 -10.18 33.82
CA ASP A 252 29.33 -9.00 32.94
C ASP A 252 29.73 -9.39 31.51
N PHE A 253 30.69 -10.31 31.39
CA PHE A 253 31.10 -10.90 30.12
C PHE A 253 29.90 -11.50 29.37
N ALA A 254 29.10 -12.35 30.04
CA ALA A 254 27.96 -13.01 29.44
C ALA A 254 26.86 -12.02 28.99
N VAL A 255 26.54 -11.02 29.81
CA VAL A 255 25.50 -10.03 29.48
C VAL A 255 25.87 -9.17 28.30
N ILE A 256 27.10 -8.65 28.29
CA ILE A 256 27.58 -7.81 27.20
C ILE A 256 27.55 -8.61 25.90
N PHE A 257 28.00 -9.87 25.92
CA PHE A 257 27.95 -10.74 24.75
C PHE A 257 26.51 -11.01 24.27
N MET A 258 25.60 -11.40 25.16
CA MET A 258 24.20 -11.70 24.83
C MET A 258 23.46 -10.48 24.25
N ILE A 259 23.64 -9.29 24.86
CA ILE A 259 23.03 -8.06 24.38
C ILE A 259 23.61 -7.69 22.99
N ASN A 260 24.93 -7.79 22.80
CA ASN A 260 25.56 -7.52 21.51
C ASN A 260 25.05 -8.43 20.39
N TYR A 261 24.96 -9.73 20.66
CA TYR A 261 24.41 -10.70 19.71
C TYR A 261 22.98 -10.30 19.31
N LYS A 262 22.15 -9.91 20.28
CA LYS A 262 20.77 -9.49 20.05
C LYS A 262 20.66 -8.20 19.23
N ILE A 263 21.55 -7.24 19.46
CA ILE A 263 21.61 -6.01 18.65
C ILE A 263 21.99 -6.35 17.21
N ALA A 264 22.97 -7.24 16.99
CA ALA A 264 23.33 -7.73 15.66
C ALA A 264 22.18 -8.44 14.95
N GLU A 265 21.48 -9.33 15.64
CA GLU A 265 20.28 -9.97 15.11
C GLU A 265 19.22 -8.94 14.68
N LYS A 266 18.91 -7.97 15.56
CA LYS A 266 17.91 -6.93 15.26
C LYS A 266 18.33 -5.98 14.14
N LEU A 267 19.61 -5.65 14.02
CA LEU A 267 20.13 -4.86 12.92
C LEU A 267 20.04 -5.60 11.57
N SER A 268 20.34 -6.90 11.57
CA SER A 268 20.09 -7.76 10.40
C SER A 268 18.62 -7.71 10.00
N GLU A 269 17.72 -7.79 10.99
CA GLU A 269 16.27 -7.75 10.76
C GLU A 269 15.82 -6.43 10.11
N ILE A 270 16.31 -5.32 10.67
CA ILE A 270 16.11 -3.96 10.18
C ILE A 270 16.54 -3.83 8.73
N SER A 271 17.68 -4.42 8.35
CA SER A 271 18.20 -4.27 6.98
C SER A 271 17.30 -4.87 5.92
N TYR A 272 16.79 -6.09 6.14
CA TYR A 272 15.89 -6.70 5.16
C TYR A 272 14.53 -6.01 5.16
N LYS A 273 14.04 -5.60 6.34
CA LYS A 273 12.76 -4.87 6.47
C LYS A 273 12.80 -3.47 5.89
N LEU A 274 13.96 -2.78 5.87
CA LEU A 274 14.08 -1.47 5.22
C LEU A 274 13.82 -1.54 3.71
N ILE A 275 14.25 -2.61 3.04
CA ILE A 275 13.96 -2.80 1.61
C ILE A 275 12.46 -2.96 1.40
N GLU A 276 11.81 -3.85 2.17
CA GLU A 276 10.35 -4.03 2.13
C GLU A 276 9.61 -2.72 2.45
N PHE A 277 10.06 -1.98 3.46
CA PHE A 277 9.50 -0.69 3.84
C PHE A 277 9.53 0.33 2.70
N THR A 278 10.69 0.51 2.04
CA THR A 278 10.80 1.47 0.92
C THR A 278 9.90 1.10 -0.25
N GLN A 279 9.71 -0.19 -0.52
CA GLN A 279 8.79 -0.67 -1.55
C GLN A 279 7.33 -0.39 -1.19
N GLN A 280 6.91 -0.77 0.02
CA GLN A 280 5.54 -0.55 0.48
C GLN A 280 5.23 0.94 0.57
N LEU A 281 6.20 1.77 0.96
CA LEU A 281 6.07 3.23 0.93
C LEU A 281 5.87 3.76 -0.49
N ALA A 282 6.63 3.29 -1.47
CA ALA A 282 6.48 3.75 -2.86
C ALA A 282 5.10 3.39 -3.43
N ILE A 283 4.63 2.16 -3.18
CA ILE A 283 3.29 1.70 -3.59
C ILE A 283 2.21 2.52 -2.89
N ALA A 284 2.30 2.69 -1.57
CA ALA A 284 1.35 3.48 -0.79
C ALA A 284 1.30 4.95 -1.26
N THR A 285 2.46 5.57 -1.51
CA THR A 285 2.55 6.96 -1.99
C THR A 285 1.86 7.11 -3.34
N ASN A 286 2.14 6.20 -4.28
CA ASN A 286 1.49 6.18 -5.59
C ASN A 286 -0.01 5.95 -5.49
N ALA A 287 -0.46 5.09 -4.58
CA ALA A 287 -1.88 4.83 -4.37
C ALA A 287 -2.60 6.07 -3.84
N ILE A 288 -2.02 6.78 -2.87
CA ILE A 288 -2.60 7.97 -2.21
C ILE A 288 -2.73 9.17 -3.17
N THR A 289 -1.95 9.24 -4.25
CA THR A 289 -2.04 10.34 -5.24
C THR A 289 -3.47 10.63 -5.71
N LEU A 290 -4.30 9.58 -5.83
CA LEU A 290 -5.70 9.69 -6.23
C LEU A 290 -6.59 10.37 -5.17
N LEU A 291 -6.29 10.15 -3.88
CA LEU A 291 -7.00 10.79 -2.77
C LEU A 291 -6.69 12.28 -2.68
N ASN A 292 -5.47 12.67 -3.06
CA ASN A 292 -5.01 14.06 -2.96
C ASN A 292 -5.56 14.97 -4.07
N LYS A 293 -6.00 14.39 -5.20
CA LYS A 293 -6.62 15.16 -6.27
C LYS A 293 -8.04 15.56 -5.83
N GLN A 294 -8.28 16.88 -5.79
CA GLN A 294 -9.58 17.42 -5.39
C GLN A 294 -10.59 17.26 -6.54
N PRO A 295 -11.77 16.69 -6.30
CA PRO A 295 -12.86 16.76 -7.26
C PRO A 295 -13.27 18.22 -7.44
N LYS A 296 -13.77 18.59 -8.63
CA LYS A 296 -14.32 19.94 -8.86
C LYS A 296 -15.41 20.22 -7.83
N ASN A 297 -15.35 21.41 -7.23
CA ASN A 297 -16.27 21.85 -6.19
C ASN A 297 -17.70 21.92 -6.75
N ASP A 298 -18.61 21.04 -6.29
CA ASP A 298 -20.04 21.06 -6.67
C ASP A 298 -20.84 21.95 -5.70
N SER A 299 -20.35 23.16 -5.42
CA SER A 299 -21.06 24.21 -4.67
C SER A 299 -22.20 24.81 -5.51
N LYS A 300 -23.10 23.93 -5.97
CA LYS A 300 -24.21 24.25 -6.88
C LYS A 300 -25.53 24.12 -6.13
N THR A 301 -26.54 24.88 -6.55
CA THR A 301 -27.86 24.88 -5.90
C THR A 301 -28.60 23.58 -6.17
N ASN A 302 -29.57 23.21 -5.31
CA ASN A 302 -30.41 22.04 -5.60
C ASN A 302 -31.32 22.31 -6.80
N PHE A 303 -31.48 21.32 -7.67
CA PHE A 303 -32.43 21.34 -8.78
C PHE A 303 -33.87 21.30 -8.26
N ILE A 304 -34.71 22.21 -8.75
CA ILE A 304 -36.14 22.28 -8.40
C ILE A 304 -36.96 21.75 -9.57
N TYR A 305 -37.54 20.57 -9.43
CA TYR A 305 -38.42 20.01 -10.44
C TYR A 305 -39.77 20.75 -10.48
N LYS A 306 -40.25 21.08 -11.68
CA LYS A 306 -41.58 21.66 -11.92
C LYS A 306 -42.40 20.75 -12.82
N GLU A 307 -42.12 20.77 -14.13
CA GLU A 307 -42.91 20.03 -15.12
C GLU A 307 -42.05 19.09 -15.99
N GLY A 308 -40.73 19.28 -16.02
CA GLY A 308 -39.78 18.50 -16.79
C GLY A 308 -39.62 18.96 -18.25
N THR A 309 -39.80 20.24 -18.55
CA THR A 309 -39.52 20.78 -19.90
C THR A 309 -38.01 20.82 -20.12
N ILE A 310 -37.53 20.30 -21.26
CA ILE A 310 -36.10 20.27 -21.61
C ILE A 310 -35.85 21.15 -22.84
N VAL A 311 -34.87 22.04 -22.76
CA VAL A 311 -34.48 22.93 -23.86
C VAL A 311 -32.98 22.83 -24.12
N PHE A 312 -32.63 22.49 -25.35
CA PHE A 312 -31.29 22.59 -25.92
C PHE A 312 -31.25 23.82 -26.84
N SER A 313 -30.29 24.73 -26.62
CA SER A 313 -30.17 25.99 -27.35
C SER A 313 -28.75 26.15 -27.87
N GLY A 314 -28.58 26.06 -29.20
CA GLY A 314 -27.33 26.34 -29.91
C GLY A 314 -26.15 25.50 -29.47
N ILE A 315 -26.31 24.17 -29.38
CA ILE A 315 -25.26 23.30 -28.85
C ILE A 315 -24.24 22.92 -29.91
N ASP A 316 -22.99 23.27 -29.60
CA ASP A 316 -21.81 22.70 -30.19
C ASP A 316 -21.14 21.75 -29.20
N PHE A 317 -20.98 20.48 -29.56
CA PHE A 317 -20.37 19.47 -28.69
C PHE A 317 -19.42 18.53 -29.43
N ALA A 318 -18.26 18.28 -28.82
CA ALA A 318 -17.29 17.25 -29.20
C ALA A 318 -16.84 16.53 -27.92
N TYR A 319 -16.58 15.21 -28.01
CA TYR A 319 -16.00 14.49 -26.87
C TYR A 319 -14.57 14.96 -26.61
N ILE A 320 -14.13 14.89 -25.35
CA ILE A 320 -12.76 15.21 -24.97
C ILE A 320 -11.80 14.31 -25.75
N GLY A 321 -10.78 14.91 -26.37
CA GLY A 321 -9.79 14.21 -27.17
C GLY A 321 -10.12 14.11 -28.66
N THR A 322 -11.32 14.51 -29.10
CA THR A 322 -11.65 14.64 -30.53
C THR A 322 -11.84 16.10 -30.93
N LYS A 323 -11.42 16.45 -32.15
CA LYS A 323 -11.72 17.76 -32.75
C LYS A 323 -13.03 17.76 -33.54
N GLU A 324 -13.54 16.57 -33.84
CA GLU A 324 -14.78 16.39 -34.60
C GLU A 324 -15.99 16.69 -33.72
N LYS A 325 -16.81 17.65 -34.15
CA LYS A 325 -18.07 17.99 -33.49
C LYS A 325 -19.12 16.93 -33.82
N ILE A 326 -19.79 16.45 -32.79
CA ILE A 326 -20.90 15.48 -32.91
C ILE A 326 -22.24 16.20 -32.98
N LEU A 327 -22.33 17.36 -32.33
CA LEU A 327 -23.47 18.26 -32.42
C LEU A 327 -22.95 19.63 -32.86
N GLU A 328 -23.61 20.21 -33.87
CA GLU A 328 -23.32 21.55 -34.38
C GLU A 328 -24.60 22.38 -34.40
N ASN A 329 -24.61 23.51 -33.68
CA ASN A 329 -25.75 24.40 -33.51
C ASN A 329 -27.07 23.66 -33.22
N PHE A 330 -27.03 22.65 -32.36
CA PHE A 330 -28.17 21.79 -32.10
C PHE A 330 -29.22 22.48 -31.22
N ASN A 331 -30.46 22.49 -31.67
CA ASN A 331 -31.61 23.11 -31.00
C ASN A 331 -32.75 22.09 -30.90
N LEU A 332 -33.28 21.88 -29.69
CA LEU A 332 -34.38 20.95 -29.44
C LEU A 332 -35.17 21.40 -28.21
N THR A 333 -36.49 21.44 -28.32
CA THR A 333 -37.38 21.66 -27.17
C THR A 333 -38.27 20.45 -26.99
N ILE A 334 -38.25 19.87 -25.79
CA ILE A 334 -39.12 18.76 -25.38
C ILE A 334 -40.07 19.32 -24.33
N ALA A 335 -41.35 19.41 -24.66
CA ALA A 335 -42.37 19.89 -23.74
C ALA A 335 -42.55 18.92 -22.58
N ALA A 336 -43.03 19.43 -21.44
CA ALA A 336 -43.36 18.62 -20.27
C ALA A 336 -44.24 17.42 -20.67
N LYS A 337 -43.86 16.22 -20.17
CA LYS A 337 -44.55 14.93 -20.41
C LYS A 337 -44.59 14.47 -21.88
N GLN A 338 -43.97 15.19 -22.80
CA GLN A 338 -43.86 14.79 -24.20
C GLN A 338 -42.94 13.56 -24.32
N LYS A 339 -43.34 12.61 -25.17
CA LYS A 339 -42.51 11.46 -25.53
C LYS A 339 -41.88 11.73 -26.89
N VAL A 340 -40.56 11.69 -26.95
CA VAL A 340 -39.79 11.94 -28.18
C VAL A 340 -38.95 10.72 -28.49
N GLY A 341 -39.05 10.21 -29.72
CA GLY A 341 -38.17 9.17 -30.25
C GLY A 341 -37.03 9.81 -31.05
N LEU A 342 -35.78 9.47 -30.71
CA LEU A 342 -34.61 9.91 -31.46
C LEU A 342 -34.27 8.84 -32.51
N VAL A 343 -34.31 9.21 -33.80
CA VAL A 343 -34.01 8.31 -34.93
C VAL A 343 -32.85 8.88 -35.73
N GLY A 344 -31.95 8.02 -36.21
CA GLY A 344 -30.82 8.42 -37.05
C GLY A 344 -29.82 7.29 -37.27
N VAL A 345 -28.85 7.50 -38.15
CA VAL A 345 -27.76 6.54 -38.40
C VAL A 345 -26.86 6.33 -37.19
N SER A 346 -26.10 5.24 -37.14
CA SER A 346 -25.08 5.04 -36.10
C SER A 346 -24.10 6.21 -36.08
N GLY A 347 -23.73 6.69 -34.89
CA GLY A 347 -22.86 7.87 -34.73
C GLY A 347 -23.56 9.24 -34.84
N SER A 348 -24.87 9.31 -35.12
CA SER A 348 -25.61 10.57 -35.26
C SER A 348 -25.81 11.39 -33.96
N GLY A 349 -25.14 11.05 -32.86
CA GLY A 349 -25.23 11.80 -31.60
C GLY A 349 -26.42 11.48 -30.68
N LYS A 350 -27.23 10.45 -30.96
CA LYS A 350 -28.39 10.04 -30.12
C LYS A 350 -28.00 9.81 -28.65
N SER A 351 -26.99 8.99 -28.42
CA SER A 351 -26.45 8.72 -27.07
C SER A 351 -25.86 9.97 -26.43
N THR A 352 -25.28 10.86 -27.23
CA THR A 352 -24.70 12.13 -26.78
C THR A 352 -25.77 13.06 -26.21
N ILE A 353 -26.94 13.17 -26.85
CA ILE A 353 -28.07 13.96 -26.33
C ILE A 353 -28.47 13.47 -24.93
N ILE A 354 -28.54 12.15 -24.73
CA ILE A 354 -28.87 11.54 -23.44
C ILE A 354 -27.78 11.82 -22.39
N ASN A 355 -26.51 11.72 -22.78
CA ASN A 355 -25.37 12.05 -21.92
C ASN A 355 -25.40 13.52 -21.47
N LEU A 356 -25.84 14.44 -22.33
CA LEU A 356 -25.99 15.86 -22.01
C LEU A 356 -27.16 16.13 -21.05
N ILE A 357 -28.34 15.50 -21.24
CA ILE A 357 -29.49 15.64 -20.32
C ILE A 357 -29.14 15.15 -18.91
N THR A 358 -28.44 14.02 -18.85
CA THR A 358 -28.05 13.36 -17.59
C THR A 358 -26.80 13.98 -16.96
N ARG A 359 -26.22 14.97 -17.66
CA ARG A 359 -24.98 15.67 -17.30
C ARG A 359 -23.86 14.67 -16.99
N LEU A 360 -23.76 13.63 -17.81
CA LEU A 360 -22.58 12.77 -17.90
C LEU A 360 -21.47 13.49 -18.67
N GLU A 361 -21.87 14.30 -19.65
CA GLU A 361 -21.01 15.24 -20.38
C GLU A 361 -21.52 16.67 -20.16
N GLU A 362 -20.62 17.65 -20.15
CA GLU A 362 -20.98 19.07 -20.08
C GLU A 362 -20.64 19.76 -21.42
N PRO A 363 -21.60 20.45 -22.07
CA PRO A 363 -21.29 21.30 -23.22
C PRO A 363 -20.61 22.59 -22.76
N ASN A 364 -19.98 23.32 -23.70
CA ASN A 364 -19.48 24.66 -23.43
C ASN A 364 -20.66 25.58 -23.05
N SER A 365 -20.61 26.08 -21.81
CA SER A 365 -21.58 26.87 -21.02
C SER A 365 -22.91 27.35 -21.67
N SER A 366 -24.00 27.16 -20.92
CA SER A 366 -25.35 27.77 -21.02
C SER A 366 -26.39 27.17 -21.98
N SER A 367 -26.17 25.93 -22.42
CA SER A 367 -26.87 25.39 -23.59
C SER A 367 -28.01 24.41 -23.28
N VAL A 368 -28.11 23.89 -22.05
CA VAL A 368 -29.14 22.89 -21.66
C VAL A 368 -29.90 23.37 -20.43
N LEU A 369 -31.22 23.51 -20.58
CA LEU A 369 -32.14 23.93 -19.53
C LEU A 369 -33.12 22.80 -19.22
N ILE A 370 -33.39 22.56 -17.94
CA ILE A 370 -34.54 21.75 -17.50
C ILE A 370 -35.38 22.63 -16.57
N ASP A 371 -36.66 22.79 -16.87
CA ASP A 371 -37.58 23.70 -16.15
C ASP A 371 -37.01 25.12 -16.00
N ASN A 372 -36.43 25.65 -17.08
CA ASN A 372 -35.75 26.95 -17.16
C ASN A 372 -34.55 27.11 -16.22
N GLN A 373 -34.04 26.02 -15.64
CA GLN A 373 -32.81 26.01 -14.86
C GLN A 373 -31.67 25.45 -15.70
N ASN A 374 -30.55 26.17 -15.78
CA ASN A 374 -29.33 25.66 -16.40
C ASN A 374 -28.79 24.50 -15.56
N ILE A 375 -28.74 23.32 -16.17
CA ILE A 375 -28.30 22.09 -15.48
C ILE A 375 -26.85 22.17 -15.02
N ALA A 376 -26.03 23.05 -15.62
CA ALA A 376 -24.67 23.30 -15.21
C ALA A 376 -24.56 24.08 -13.88
N ASN A 377 -25.65 24.69 -13.38
CA ASN A 377 -25.65 25.49 -12.15
C ASN A 377 -26.29 24.76 -10.96
N VAL A 378 -26.79 23.54 -11.15
CA VAL A 378 -27.42 22.73 -10.09
C VAL A 378 -26.54 21.55 -9.68
N SER A 379 -26.73 20.99 -8.48
CA SER A 379 -25.97 19.83 -8.02
C SER A 379 -26.35 18.57 -8.82
N MET A 380 -25.35 17.76 -9.21
CA MET A 380 -25.61 16.54 -10.02
C MET A 380 -26.52 15.54 -9.29
N GLU A 381 -26.36 15.43 -7.97
CA GLU A 381 -27.15 14.52 -7.15
C GLU A 381 -28.65 14.88 -7.17
N SER A 382 -28.98 16.18 -7.03
CA SER A 382 -30.38 16.63 -7.03
C SER A 382 -31.04 16.52 -8.40
N LEU A 383 -30.29 16.79 -9.48
CA LEU A 383 -30.76 16.61 -10.85
C LEU A 383 -31.07 15.14 -11.15
N ARG A 384 -30.10 14.24 -10.91
CA ARG A 384 -30.23 12.81 -11.22
C ARG A 384 -31.28 12.09 -10.38
N LYS A 385 -31.70 12.64 -9.23
CA LYS A 385 -32.88 12.13 -8.48
C LYS A 385 -34.18 12.22 -9.28
N HIS A 386 -34.26 13.12 -10.27
CA HIS A 386 -35.48 13.34 -11.06
C HIS A 386 -35.44 12.64 -12.42
N ILE A 387 -34.31 12.04 -12.81
CA ILE A 387 -34.12 11.37 -14.10
C ILE A 387 -33.98 9.85 -13.88
N SER A 388 -34.73 9.08 -14.66
CA SER A 388 -34.65 7.63 -14.78
C SER A 388 -34.13 7.25 -16.17
N ILE A 389 -33.16 6.34 -16.23
CA ILE A 389 -32.59 5.83 -17.49
C ILE A 389 -32.86 4.34 -17.59
N VAL A 390 -33.34 3.89 -18.74
CA VAL A 390 -33.44 2.46 -19.09
C VAL A 390 -32.35 2.15 -20.11
N SER A 391 -31.33 1.37 -19.73
CA SER A 391 -30.21 1.03 -20.61
C SER A 391 -30.52 -0.13 -21.56
N GLN A 392 -29.89 -0.13 -22.74
CA GLN A 392 -30.03 -1.17 -23.77
C GLN A 392 -29.51 -2.55 -23.31
N SER A 393 -28.42 -2.58 -22.54
CA SER A 393 -27.93 -3.78 -21.86
C SER A 393 -28.38 -3.77 -20.40
N ALA A 394 -28.94 -4.89 -19.92
CA ALA A 394 -29.47 -4.98 -18.56
C ALA A 394 -28.33 -5.03 -17.53
N ILE A 395 -27.97 -3.88 -16.95
CA ILE A 395 -27.00 -3.82 -15.85
C ILE A 395 -27.71 -4.20 -14.55
N ARG A 396 -27.57 -5.47 -14.13
CA ARG A 396 -28.03 -5.93 -12.81
C ARG A 396 -27.06 -5.49 -11.72
N SER A 397 -27.23 -4.28 -11.19
CA SER A 397 -26.56 -3.81 -9.96
C SER A 397 -27.57 -3.75 -8.81
N ARG A 398 -27.12 -4.07 -7.57
CA ARG A 398 -27.95 -3.91 -6.35
C ARG A 398 -28.44 -2.46 -6.18
N ALA A 399 -27.68 -1.48 -6.68
CA ALA A 399 -28.06 -0.07 -6.65
C ALA A 399 -29.27 0.27 -7.54
N CYS A 400 -29.46 -0.46 -8.65
CA CYS A 400 -30.59 -0.26 -9.57
C CYS A 400 -31.92 -0.82 -9.05
N ARG A 401 -31.91 -1.60 -7.95
CA ARG A 401 -33.11 -2.30 -7.47
C ARG A 401 -34.12 -1.40 -6.75
N LEU A 402 -33.80 -0.13 -6.48
CA LEU A 402 -34.51 0.69 -5.49
C LEU A 402 -34.98 2.09 -5.93
N LYS A 403 -34.82 2.51 -7.20
CA LYS A 403 -35.30 3.83 -7.65
C LYS A 403 -36.16 3.73 -8.91
N ARG A 404 -37.46 3.51 -8.75
CA ARG A 404 -38.46 3.98 -9.71
C ARG A 404 -38.72 5.44 -9.37
N THR A 405 -38.11 6.39 -10.09
CA THR A 405 -38.51 7.79 -9.99
C THR A 405 -39.55 8.07 -11.07
N HIS A 406 -40.67 8.71 -10.71
CA HIS A 406 -41.84 8.89 -11.58
C HIS A 406 -41.79 10.17 -12.45
N ASN A 407 -40.67 10.91 -12.46
CA ASN A 407 -40.64 12.29 -12.93
C ASN A 407 -40.19 12.43 -14.40
N LEU A 408 -38.93 12.12 -14.73
CA LEU A 408 -38.44 12.02 -16.11
C LEU A 408 -37.95 10.61 -16.40
N ALA A 409 -38.53 9.94 -17.39
CA ALA A 409 -38.08 8.64 -17.87
C ALA A 409 -37.49 8.77 -19.27
N ILE A 410 -36.21 8.41 -19.43
CA ILE A 410 -35.50 8.37 -20.70
C ILE A 410 -35.33 6.90 -21.07
N LEU A 411 -35.96 6.50 -22.18
CA LEU A 411 -35.97 5.12 -22.66
C LEU A 411 -35.05 5.00 -23.87
N PHE A 412 -34.07 4.10 -23.79
CA PHE A 412 -33.17 3.81 -24.90
C PHE A 412 -33.84 2.77 -25.81
N ILE A 413 -34.25 3.18 -27.01
CA ILE A 413 -34.68 2.27 -28.07
C ILE A 413 -33.89 2.64 -29.32
N ASP A 414 -32.78 1.94 -29.56
CA ASP A 414 -32.19 1.94 -30.90
C ASP A 414 -32.99 0.91 -31.71
N TYR A 415 -33.84 1.41 -32.62
CA TYR A 415 -34.33 0.61 -33.74
C TYR A 415 -33.19 0.49 -34.75
N LEU A 416 -32.58 -0.69 -34.82
CA LEU A 416 -31.82 -1.13 -35.99
C LEU A 416 -32.79 -1.74 -37.01
#